data_AF-A0AA92EF73-F1
#
_entry.id   AF-A0AA92EF73-F1
#
_cell.length_a   1.000
_cell.length_b   1.000
_cell.length_c   1.000
_cell.angle_alpha   90.00
_cell.angle_beta   90.00
_cell.angle_gamma   90.00
#
_symmetry.space_group_name_H-M   'P 1'
#
loop_
_entity.id
_entity.type
_entity.pdbx_description
1 polymer ?
#
loop_
_entity_poly.entity_id
_entity_poly.type
_entity_poly.pdbx_seq_one_letter_code
_entity_poly.pdbx_strand_id
1 'polypeptide(L)'
;MLLPILAFVTTPLIAAEGGGQSPSVNVQFGKPTVKQKLFYEKMYEKKPFPDATLYYYDNGTYKIISPGEEHYGVYVVRGHLTDEEYAVHYISLPSSDWGNKTAHHFLKFNRKAGTFTQQATWEDDPNIAPQHGRFTQDENAINDPRSIKWDTHSESEQRNR
;
A
#
# COMPACT_ATOMS: atom_id res chain seq x y z
N MET A 1 73.39 24.06 -6.26
CA MET A 1 72.47 23.89 -5.11
C MET A 1 71.04 24.02 -5.64
N LEU A 2 70.11 23.20 -5.13
CA LEU A 2 68.66 23.07 -5.43
C LEU A 2 68.21 22.19 -6.64
N LEU A 3 67.78 20.98 -6.30
CA LEU A 3 66.62 20.22 -6.86
C LEU A 3 65.29 20.95 -6.52
N PRO A 4 64.06 20.48 -6.87
CA PRO A 4 63.55 19.49 -7.85
C PRO A 4 62.36 20.08 -8.68
N ILE A 5 61.58 19.38 -9.53
CA ILE A 5 60.35 18.63 -9.19
C ILE A 5 59.78 18.00 -10.46
N LEU A 6 59.51 16.69 -10.37
CA LEU A 6 58.67 15.88 -11.26
C LEU A 6 57.20 16.11 -10.86
N ALA A 7 56.29 16.40 -11.79
CA ALA A 7 54.86 16.38 -11.51
C ALA A 7 54.10 15.64 -12.61
N PHE A 8 53.38 14.62 -12.15
CA PHE A 8 52.62 13.64 -12.89
C PHE A 8 51.37 14.25 -13.54
N VAL A 9 51.05 13.79 -14.75
CA VAL A 9 49.77 14.03 -15.39
C VAL A 9 48.71 13.20 -14.67
N THR A 10 47.84 13.83 -13.90
CA THR A 10 46.64 13.20 -13.36
C THR A 10 45.51 13.32 -14.38
N THR A 11 45.25 12.25 -15.14
CA THR A 11 43.96 12.08 -15.79
C THR A 11 42.90 11.83 -14.72
N PRO A 12 41.79 12.58 -14.66
CA PRO A 12 40.69 12.23 -13.80
C PRO A 12 40.08 10.92 -14.31
N LEU A 13 40.14 9.89 -13.46
CA LEU A 13 39.37 8.67 -13.64
C LEU A 13 37.90 9.05 -13.43
N ILE A 14 37.17 9.38 -14.51
CA ILE A 14 35.72 9.33 -14.47
C ILE A 14 35.38 7.86 -14.31
N ALA A 15 35.13 7.43 -13.08
CA ALA A 15 34.46 6.18 -12.81
C ALA A 15 33.09 6.29 -13.47
N ALA A 16 32.91 5.59 -14.58
CA ALA A 16 31.58 5.36 -15.13
C ALA A 16 30.77 4.68 -14.04
N GLU A 17 29.77 5.37 -13.50
CA GLU A 17 28.71 4.73 -12.72
C GLU A 17 28.03 3.74 -13.67
N GLY A 18 28.45 2.47 -13.57
CA GLY A 18 27.82 1.39 -14.30
C GLY A 18 26.35 1.36 -13.91
N GLY A 19 25.48 1.74 -14.85
CA GLY A 19 24.03 1.66 -14.75
C GLY A 19 23.55 0.22 -14.70
N GLY A 20 23.92 -0.49 -13.63
CA GLY A 20 23.33 -1.77 -13.28
C GLY A 20 21.94 -1.53 -12.73
N GLN A 21 20.93 -2.14 -13.36
CA GLN A 21 19.59 -2.18 -12.79
C GLN A 21 19.66 -2.76 -11.38
N SER A 22 19.05 -2.08 -10.41
CA SER A 22 18.98 -2.58 -9.04
C SER A 22 18.38 -3.99 -9.03
N PRO A 23 18.90 -4.92 -8.23
CA PRO A 23 18.35 -6.26 -8.15
C PRO A 23 16.88 -6.20 -7.73
N SER A 24 16.06 -7.06 -8.33
CA SER A 24 14.62 -7.11 -8.08
C SER A 24 14.20 -8.46 -7.50
N VAL A 25 13.19 -8.44 -6.64
CA VAL A 25 12.41 -9.63 -6.26
C VAL A 25 11.06 -9.55 -6.96
N ASN A 26 10.59 -10.68 -7.49
CA ASN A 26 9.28 -10.79 -8.08
C ASN A 26 8.27 -11.31 -7.05
N VAL A 27 7.23 -10.53 -6.78
CA VAL A 27 6.10 -10.92 -5.91
C VAL A 27 4.84 -10.96 -6.76
N GLN A 28 4.20 -12.12 -6.82
CA GLN A 28 2.93 -12.32 -7.51
C GLN A 28 1.76 -12.08 -6.54
N PHE A 29 0.57 -11.79 -7.07
CA PHE A 29 -0.65 -11.89 -6.27
C PHE A 29 -0.99 -13.35 -5.99
N GLY A 30 -1.47 -13.61 -4.79
CA GLY A 30 -1.97 -14.93 -4.38
C GLY A 30 -3.35 -15.24 -4.93
N LYS A 31 -4.05 -16.20 -4.33
CA LYS A 31 -5.45 -16.46 -4.62
C LYS A 31 -6.32 -15.38 -3.96
N PRO A 32 -7.36 -14.87 -4.64
CA PRO A 32 -8.33 -13.96 -4.04
C PRO A 32 -8.95 -14.55 -2.77
N THR A 33 -9.16 -13.72 -1.75
CA THR A 33 -9.79 -14.16 -0.49
C THR A 33 -10.98 -13.27 -0.14
N VAL A 34 -10.71 -12.14 0.50
CA VAL A 34 -11.71 -11.22 1.05
C VAL A 34 -11.68 -9.90 0.28
N LYS A 35 -12.83 -9.26 0.17
CA LYS A 35 -12.98 -7.86 -0.24
C LYS A 35 -13.58 -7.09 0.92
N GLN A 36 -13.01 -5.94 1.27
CA GLN A 36 -13.54 -5.06 2.31
C GLN A 36 -13.81 -3.67 1.78
N LYS A 37 -15.01 -3.14 2.03
CA LYS A 37 -15.35 -1.75 1.71
C LYS A 37 -15.34 -0.93 2.99
N LEU A 38 -14.57 0.15 3.01
CA LEU A 38 -14.42 1.07 4.13
C LEU A 38 -15.19 2.35 3.83
N PHE A 39 -15.95 2.82 4.81
CA PHE A 39 -16.71 4.07 4.77
C PHE A 39 -16.24 4.93 5.94
N TYR A 40 -15.39 5.92 5.68
CA TYR A 40 -14.78 6.76 6.70
C TYR A 40 -15.75 7.81 7.22
N GLU A 41 -15.84 7.91 8.54
CA GLU A 41 -16.58 8.97 9.25
C GLU A 41 -15.63 10.05 9.79
N LYS A 42 -14.39 9.65 10.12
CA LYS A 42 -13.28 10.56 10.39
C LYS A 42 -12.08 10.19 9.53
N MET A 43 -11.66 11.13 8.68
CA MET A 43 -10.62 10.97 7.67
C MET A 43 -9.33 11.70 8.03
N TYR A 44 -8.27 11.39 7.27
CA TYR A 44 -7.08 12.23 7.18
C TYR A 44 -7.34 13.41 6.24
N GLU A 45 -7.19 14.64 6.73
CA GLU A 45 -7.57 15.86 5.99
C GLU A 45 -6.83 16.02 4.65
N LYS A 46 -5.59 15.55 4.53
CA LYS A 46 -4.83 15.63 3.27
C LYS A 46 -5.28 14.60 2.22
N LYS A 47 -6.08 13.60 2.61
CA LYS A 47 -6.61 12.53 1.75
C LYS A 47 -8.10 12.28 2.05
N PRO A 48 -9.00 13.19 1.64
CA PRO A 48 -10.42 13.13 1.97
C PRO A 48 -11.17 12.15 1.06
N PHE A 49 -10.81 10.87 1.12
CA PHE A 49 -11.42 9.80 0.34
C PHE A 49 -12.41 9.03 1.22
N PRO A 50 -13.73 9.32 1.14
CA PRO A 50 -14.70 8.80 2.11
C PRO A 50 -14.89 7.29 1.99
N ASP A 51 -14.65 6.74 0.80
CA ASP A 51 -14.86 5.34 0.49
C ASP A 51 -13.56 4.72 -0.02
N ALA A 52 -13.24 3.52 0.45
CA ALA A 52 -12.14 2.72 -0.09
C ALA A 52 -12.51 1.25 -0.18
N THR A 53 -11.95 0.54 -1.16
CA THR A 53 -12.11 -0.92 -1.26
C THR A 53 -10.75 -1.60 -1.21
N LEU A 54 -10.61 -2.55 -0.30
CA LEU A 54 -9.45 -3.42 -0.12
C LEU A 54 -9.73 -4.80 -0.73
N TYR A 55 -8.79 -5.29 -1.52
CA TYR A 55 -8.81 -6.62 -2.13
C TYR A 55 -7.64 -7.44 -1.58
N TYR A 56 -7.94 -8.56 -0.92
CA TYR A 56 -6.97 -9.38 -0.22
C TYR A 56 -6.65 -10.65 -1.01
N TYR A 57 -5.40 -11.10 -0.86
CA TYR A 57 -4.88 -12.32 -1.48
C TYR A 57 -4.16 -13.18 -0.44
N ASP A 58 -4.28 -14.50 -0.56
CA ASP A 58 -3.84 -15.49 0.45
C ASP A 58 -2.34 -15.49 0.78
N ASN A 59 -1.52 -14.85 -0.05
CA ASN A 59 -0.08 -14.69 0.15
C ASN A 59 0.30 -13.38 0.87
N GLY A 60 -0.67 -12.64 1.42
CA GLY A 60 -0.42 -11.42 2.18
C GLY A 60 -0.26 -10.17 1.32
N THR A 61 -0.56 -10.22 0.02
CA THR A 61 -0.62 -9.03 -0.84
C THR A 61 -2.03 -8.43 -0.86
N TYR A 62 -2.13 -7.11 -1.02
CA TYR A 62 -3.42 -6.44 -1.19
C TYR A 62 -3.36 -5.33 -2.24
N LYS A 63 -4.55 -4.96 -2.73
CA LYS A 63 -4.79 -3.72 -3.46
C LYS A 63 -5.80 -2.88 -2.70
N ILE A 64 -5.61 -1.57 -2.66
CA ILE A 64 -6.62 -0.61 -2.23
C ILE A 64 -6.94 0.35 -3.38
N ILE A 65 -8.22 0.70 -3.48
CA ILE A 65 -8.71 1.75 -4.38
C ILE A 65 -9.62 2.69 -3.61
N SER A 66 -9.56 3.97 -3.92
CA SER A 66 -10.50 5.01 -3.49
C SER A 66 -10.59 6.09 -4.58
N PRO A 67 -11.47 7.10 -4.47
CA PRO A 67 -11.49 8.22 -5.41
C PRO A 67 -10.14 8.97 -5.45
N GLY A 68 -9.23 8.61 -6.36
CA GLY A 68 -7.92 9.25 -6.48
C GLY A 68 -6.78 8.58 -5.70
N GLU A 69 -7.03 7.43 -5.06
CA GLU A 69 -5.97 6.57 -4.51
C GLU A 69 -5.99 5.21 -5.21
N GLU A 70 -4.81 4.74 -5.59
CA GLU A 70 -4.64 3.39 -6.09
C GLU A 70 -3.22 2.90 -5.81
N HIS A 71 -3.09 1.95 -4.90
CA HIS A 71 -1.81 1.33 -4.64
C HIS A 71 -1.91 -0.10 -4.15
N TYR A 72 -0.74 -0.72 -4.06
CA TYR A 72 -0.54 -2.08 -3.64
C TYR A 72 0.25 -2.11 -2.34
N GLY A 73 0.13 -3.21 -1.62
CA GLY A 73 0.88 -3.38 -0.39
C GLY A 73 0.92 -4.82 0.06
N VAL A 74 1.52 -4.99 1.23
CA VAL A 74 1.47 -6.24 1.98
C VAL A 74 0.73 -6.04 3.30
N TYR A 75 0.11 -7.10 3.79
CA TYR A 75 -0.63 -7.06 5.04
C TYR A 75 -0.33 -8.25 5.94
N VAL A 76 -0.52 -8.04 7.25
CA VAL A 76 -0.45 -9.08 8.27
C VAL A 76 -1.65 -8.94 9.18
N VAL A 77 -2.40 -10.04 9.34
CA VAL A 77 -3.58 -10.10 10.21
C VAL A 77 -3.14 -10.57 11.60
N ARG A 78 -3.67 -9.90 12.64
CA ARG A 78 -3.67 -10.39 14.02
C ARG A 78 -5.02 -11.05 14.27
N GLY A 79 -5.04 -12.38 14.31
CA GLY A 79 -6.26 -13.20 14.24
C GLY A 79 -6.55 -13.63 12.81
N HIS A 80 -7.83 -13.76 12.47
CA HIS A 80 -8.31 -14.08 11.13
C HIS A 80 -9.31 -13.02 10.64
N LEU A 81 -9.37 -12.80 9.33
CA LEU A 81 -10.34 -11.86 8.71
C LEU A 81 -11.82 -12.29 8.92
N THR A 82 -12.05 -13.49 9.46
CA THR A 82 -13.37 -14.02 9.80
C THR A 82 -13.73 -13.88 11.27
N ASP A 83 -12.77 -13.51 12.14
CA ASP A 83 -13.00 -13.38 13.58
C ASP A 83 -13.90 -12.17 13.87
N GLU A 84 -14.69 -12.22 14.96
CA GLU A 84 -15.57 -11.10 15.33
C GLU A 84 -14.79 -9.78 15.52
N GLU A 85 -13.60 -9.87 16.09
CA GLU A 85 -12.63 -8.78 16.19
C GLU A 85 -11.28 -9.24 15.69
N TYR A 86 -10.63 -8.41 14.87
CA TYR A 86 -9.29 -8.65 14.38
C TYR A 86 -8.60 -7.32 14.09
N ALA A 87 -7.28 -7.37 13.90
CA ALA A 87 -6.52 -6.20 13.48
C ALA A 87 -5.62 -6.53 12.30
N VAL A 88 -5.29 -5.53 11.50
CA VAL A 88 -4.45 -5.71 10.31
C VAL A 88 -3.40 -4.61 10.27
N HIS A 89 -2.15 -5.01 10.06
CA HIS A 89 -1.08 -4.10 9.65
C HIS A 89 -1.01 -4.12 8.13
N TYR A 90 -1.02 -2.95 7.50
CA TYR A 90 -0.76 -2.77 6.08
C TYR A 90 0.51 -1.97 5.91
N ILE A 91 1.37 -2.41 5.00
CA ILE A 91 2.49 -1.62 4.51
C ILE A 91 2.22 -1.37 3.02
N SER A 92 1.90 -0.14 2.67
CA SER A 92 1.78 0.28 1.29
C SER A 92 3.16 0.27 0.65
N LEU A 93 3.27 -0.33 -0.54
CA LEU A 93 4.47 -0.19 -1.35
C LEU A 93 4.64 1.27 -1.79
N PRO A 94 5.86 1.70 -2.13
CA PRO A 94 6.10 3.02 -2.73
C PRO A 94 5.11 3.33 -3.86
N SER A 95 4.35 4.42 -3.71
CA SER A 95 3.43 4.94 -4.72
C SER A 95 3.36 6.45 -4.68
N SER A 96 2.84 7.08 -5.74
CA SER A 96 2.58 8.53 -5.77
C SER A 96 1.69 9.00 -4.63
N ASP A 97 0.81 8.13 -4.12
CA ASP A 97 -0.10 8.44 -3.02
C ASP A 97 0.67 8.74 -1.71
N TRP A 98 1.91 8.27 -1.60
CA TRP A 98 2.75 8.38 -0.40
C TRP A 98 4.13 8.97 -0.74
N GLY A 99 4.22 9.82 -1.76
CA GLY A 99 5.47 10.49 -2.14
C GLY A 99 6.57 9.52 -2.60
N ASN A 100 6.19 8.39 -3.20
CA ASN A 100 7.07 7.28 -3.57
C ASN A 100 7.79 6.64 -2.37
N LYS A 101 7.17 6.69 -1.19
CA LYS A 101 7.63 6.04 0.05
C LYS A 101 6.59 5.04 0.53
N THR A 102 6.95 4.23 1.52
CA THR A 102 5.99 3.36 2.18
C THR A 102 5.12 4.13 3.17
N ALA A 103 3.92 3.61 3.42
CA ALA A 103 3.06 4.04 4.50
C ALA A 103 2.62 2.84 5.32
N HIS A 104 2.52 3.02 6.63
CA HIS A 104 2.00 1.99 7.54
C HIS A 104 0.60 2.38 8.00
N HIS A 105 -0.34 1.44 7.87
CA HIS A 105 -1.67 1.55 8.43
C HIS A 105 -1.89 0.42 9.42
N PHE A 106 -2.51 0.74 10.54
CA PHE A 106 -2.98 -0.24 11.51
C PHE A 106 -4.47 -0.05 11.72
N LEU A 107 -5.24 -1.04 11.30
CA LEU A 107 -6.70 -1.03 11.43
C LEU A 107 -7.13 -2.08 12.43
N LYS A 108 -8.12 -1.74 13.26
CA LYS A 108 -8.86 -2.69 14.09
C LYS A 108 -10.31 -2.75 13.61
N PHE A 109 -10.84 -3.94 13.48
CA PHE A 109 -12.18 -4.20 12.97
C PHE A 109 -13.02 -4.89 14.04
N ASN A 110 -14.29 -4.49 14.13
CA ASN A 110 -15.32 -5.20 14.89
C ASN A 110 -16.46 -5.55 13.94
N ARG A 111 -16.53 -6.82 13.52
CA ARG A 111 -17.52 -7.33 12.55
C ARG A 111 -18.94 -7.29 13.09
N LYS A 112 -19.12 -7.48 14.40
CA LYS A 112 -20.43 -7.44 15.05
C LYS A 112 -21.05 -6.05 15.00
N ALA A 113 -20.24 -5.01 15.22
CA ALA A 113 -20.64 -3.61 15.15
C ALA A 113 -20.57 -3.05 13.72
N GLY A 114 -19.82 -3.70 12.81
CA GLY A 114 -19.58 -3.20 11.45
C GLY A 114 -18.69 -1.95 11.42
N THR A 115 -17.79 -1.79 12.40
CA THR A 115 -16.96 -0.59 12.57
C THR A 115 -15.47 -0.89 12.52
N PHE A 116 -14.68 0.12 12.16
CA PHE A 116 -13.22 0.05 12.22
C PHE A 116 -12.62 1.34 12.80
N THR A 117 -11.39 1.20 13.31
CA THR A 117 -10.52 2.32 13.66
C THR A 117 -9.22 2.19 12.90
N GLN A 118 -8.55 3.31 12.63
CA GLN A 118 -7.30 3.36 11.89
C GLN A 118 -6.32 4.33 12.54
N GLN A 119 -5.08 3.87 12.64
CA GLN A 119 -3.90 4.71 12.85
C GLN A 119 -2.99 4.56 11.62
N ALA A 120 -2.48 5.68 11.11
CA ALA A 120 -1.58 5.68 9.97
C ALA A 120 -0.30 6.48 10.28
N THR A 121 0.76 6.20 9.56
CA THR A 121 2.03 6.92 9.64
C THR A 121 2.81 6.73 8.33
N TRP A 122 3.54 7.76 7.94
CA TRP A 122 4.52 7.70 6.85
C TRP A 122 5.58 8.77 7.09
N GLU A 123 6.63 8.78 6.27
CA GLU A 123 7.83 9.60 6.53
C GLU A 123 7.53 11.09 6.75
N ASP A 124 6.68 11.70 5.90
CA ASP A 124 6.44 13.15 5.96
C ASP A 124 5.25 13.53 6.87
N ASP A 125 4.50 12.54 7.39
CA ASP A 125 3.47 12.75 8.40
C ASP A 125 3.43 11.57 9.39
N PRO A 126 4.34 11.56 10.38
CA PRO A 126 4.47 10.42 11.29
C PRO A 126 3.31 10.32 12.30
N ASN A 127 2.53 11.40 12.48
CA ASN A 127 1.56 11.56 13.56
C ASN A 127 0.15 11.85 13.03
N ILE A 128 -0.30 11.12 12.00
CA ILE A 128 -1.65 11.26 11.45
C ILE A 128 -2.68 11.03 12.56
N ALA A 129 -3.68 11.90 12.66
CA ALA A 129 -4.73 11.76 13.67
C ALA A 129 -5.51 10.42 13.50
N PRO A 130 -6.02 9.83 14.60
CA PRO A 130 -6.85 8.64 14.53
C PRO A 130 -8.09 8.83 13.65
N GLN A 131 -8.37 7.82 12.84
CA GLN A 131 -9.47 7.73 11.89
C GLN A 131 -10.44 6.61 12.30
N HIS A 132 -11.69 6.67 11.84
CA HIS A 132 -12.67 5.62 12.08
C HIS A 132 -13.81 5.66 11.06
N GLY A 133 -14.59 4.58 11.03
CA GLY A 133 -15.78 4.50 10.22
C GLY A 133 -16.43 3.13 10.28
N ARG A 134 -17.17 2.81 9.21
CA ARG A 134 -17.90 1.55 9.04
C ARG A 134 -17.28 0.71 7.94
N PHE A 135 -17.52 -0.60 7.97
CA PHE A 135 -17.05 -1.47 6.89
C PHE A 135 -18.04 -2.58 6.55
N THR A 136 -17.95 -3.07 5.33
CA THR A 136 -18.56 -4.32 4.89
C THR A 136 -17.50 -5.27 4.35
N GLN A 137 -17.82 -6.55 4.32
CA GLN A 137 -16.91 -7.60 3.91
C GLN A 137 -17.64 -8.64 3.06
N ASP A 138 -17.08 -8.94 1.89
CA ASP A 138 -17.58 -9.93 0.93
C ASP A 138 -16.41 -10.80 0.44
N GLU A 139 -16.72 -11.82 -0.38
CA GLU A 139 -15.70 -12.57 -1.11
C GLU A 139 -15.00 -11.69 -2.16
N ASN A 140 -13.67 -11.86 -2.29
CA ASN A 140 -12.92 -11.35 -3.43
C ASN A 140 -12.81 -12.47 -4.47
N ALA A 141 -13.38 -12.27 -5.65
CA ALA A 141 -13.30 -13.20 -6.78
C ALA A 141 -12.31 -12.76 -7.87
N ILE A 142 -11.55 -11.68 -7.64
CA ILE A 142 -10.76 -11.02 -8.70
C ILE A 142 -9.31 -11.48 -8.67
N ASN A 143 -8.96 -12.36 -9.61
CA ASN A 143 -7.61 -12.93 -9.75
C ASN A 143 -6.56 -11.89 -10.17
N ASP A 144 -6.89 -10.97 -11.08
CA ASP A 144 -5.98 -9.91 -11.51
C ASP A 144 -6.43 -8.55 -10.98
N PRO A 145 -5.82 -8.02 -9.92
CA PRO A 145 -6.21 -6.73 -9.34
C PRO A 145 -5.85 -5.53 -10.22
N ARG A 146 -4.99 -5.68 -11.23
CA ARG A 146 -4.43 -4.54 -11.98
C ARG A 146 -5.47 -3.80 -12.82
N SER A 147 -6.48 -4.52 -13.29
CA SER A 147 -7.59 -3.96 -14.08
C SER A 147 -8.65 -3.25 -13.24
N ILE A 148 -8.69 -3.53 -11.93
CA ILE A 148 -9.63 -2.89 -11.03
C ILE A 148 -9.19 -1.45 -10.79
N LYS A 149 -10.05 -0.49 -11.08
CA LYS A 149 -9.87 0.93 -10.78
C LYS A 149 -11.08 1.40 -9.99
N TRP A 150 -10.96 2.56 -9.34
CA TRP A 150 -12.11 3.18 -8.69
C TRP A 150 -13.29 3.35 -9.65
N ASP A 151 -13.09 3.69 -10.91
CA ASP A 151 -14.21 3.88 -11.84
C ASP A 151 -14.83 2.55 -12.35
N THR A 152 -14.07 1.45 -12.30
CA THR A 152 -14.48 0.16 -12.88
C THR A 152 -14.87 -0.89 -11.84
N HIS A 153 -14.67 -0.60 -10.56
CA HIS A 153 -14.83 -1.61 -9.50
C HIS A 153 -16.26 -2.15 -9.39
N SER A 154 -17.29 -1.35 -9.69
CA SER A 154 -18.69 -1.75 -9.68
C SER A 154 -19.10 -2.62 -10.89
N GLU A 155 -18.49 -2.43 -12.07
CA GLU A 155 -18.77 -3.26 -13.24
C GLU A 155 -18.15 -4.66 -13.15
N SER A 156 -16.99 -4.77 -12.49
CA SER A 156 -16.34 -6.06 -12.22
C SER A 156 -17.16 -6.96 -11.30
N GLU A 157 -18.03 -6.36 -10.46
CA GLU A 157 -18.94 -7.07 -9.56
C GLU A 157 -20.15 -7.68 -10.29
N GLN A 158 -20.47 -7.23 -11.52
CA GLN A 158 -21.63 -7.67 -12.29
C GLN A 158 -21.31 -8.74 -13.33
N ARG A 159 -20.12 -8.74 -13.93
CA ARG A 159 -19.76 -9.71 -15.00
C ARG A 159 -19.47 -11.13 -14.50
N ASN A 160 -19.37 -11.33 -13.19
CA ASN A 160 -19.11 -12.62 -12.54
C ASN A 160 -20.33 -13.16 -11.77
N ARG A 161 -21.54 -12.65 -12.06
CA ARG A 161 -22.82 -13.21 -11.62
C ARG A 161 -23.54 -13.83 -12.81
#